data_AF-A0A1L6HUF3-F1
#
_entry.id   AF-A0A1L6HUF3-F1
#
_cell.length_a   1.000
_cell.length_b   1.000
_cell.length_c   1.000
_cell.angle_alpha   90.00
_cell.angle_beta   90.00
_cell.angle_gamma   90.00
#
_symmetry.space_group_name_H-M   'P 1'
#
loop_
_entity.id
_entity.type
_entity.pdbx_description
1 polymer ?
#
loop_
_entity_poly.entity_id
_entity_poly.type
_entity_poly.pdbx_seq_one_letter_code
_entity_poly.pdbx_strand_id
1 'polypeptide(L)'
;MRRVGAPYAMRPTDLFRALLATSGTMTKRIDRLERAKLVARVADAEDLRASNIVLTAAGVKATDAGMERIAEGLGALREAIGMSDEESGEADAYLGRILSAF
;
A
#
# COMPACT_ATOMS: atom_id res chain seq x y z
N MET A 1 3.93 -0.32 -0.44
CA MET A 1 5.09 -0.27 -1.38
C MET A 1 5.34 1.12 -1.96
N ARG A 2 4.34 1.90 -2.38
CA ARG A 2 4.60 3.30 -2.82
C ARG A 2 5.29 4.16 -1.75
N ARG A 3 4.96 3.95 -0.47
CA ARG A 3 5.59 4.62 0.69
C ARG A 3 7.08 4.32 0.92
N VAL A 4 7.61 3.20 0.41
CA VAL A 4 9.05 2.86 0.59
C VAL A 4 9.94 3.34 -0.56
N GLY A 5 9.37 4.00 -1.58
CA GLY A 5 10.14 4.51 -2.72
C GLY A 5 10.65 3.41 -3.66
N ALA A 6 11.33 3.80 -4.74
CA ALA A 6 11.95 2.87 -5.67
C ALA A 6 13.09 2.09 -4.97
N PRO A 7 13.28 0.78 -5.22
CA PRO A 7 12.68 -0.04 -6.29
C PRO A 7 11.29 -0.62 -5.97
N TYR A 8 10.57 -0.06 -5.00
CA TYR A 8 9.26 -0.54 -4.54
C TYR A 8 9.30 -2.00 -4.08
N ALA A 9 10.39 -2.36 -3.42
CA ALA A 9 10.66 -3.70 -2.93
C ALA A 9 10.44 -3.77 -1.41
N MET A 10 9.91 -4.89 -0.93
CA MET A 10 9.74 -5.13 0.50
C MET A 10 9.77 -6.63 0.79
N ARG A 11 10.40 -7.04 1.89
CA ARG A 11 10.33 -8.41 2.38
C ARG A 11 8.88 -8.76 2.74
N PRO A 12 8.41 -10.00 2.53
CA PRO A 12 7.06 -10.41 2.87
C PRO A 12 6.65 -10.04 4.30
N THR A 13 7.52 -10.29 5.28
CA THR A 13 7.27 -9.96 6.69
C THR A 13 7.02 -8.47 6.92
N ASP A 14 7.78 -7.60 6.25
CA ASP A 14 7.66 -6.16 6.40
C ASP A 14 6.42 -5.65 5.67
N LEU A 15 6.08 -6.27 4.53
CA LEU A 15 4.83 -6.00 3.82
C LEU A 15 3.61 -6.36 4.66
N PHE A 16 3.67 -7.46 5.40
CA PHE A 16 2.58 -7.89 6.27
C PHE A 16 2.39 -6.93 7.44
N ARG A 17 3.48 -6.53 8.10
CA ARG A 17 3.47 -5.52 9.17
C ARG A 17 2.91 -4.19 8.68
N ALA A 18 3.40 -3.70 7.53
CA ALA A 18 2.96 -2.43 6.96
C ALA A 18 1.47 -2.41 6.56
N LEU A 19 0.88 -3.57 6.30
CA LEU A 19 -0.55 -3.71 5.96
C LEU A 19 -1.41 -4.09 7.17
N LEU A 20 -0.84 -4.14 8.38
CA LEU A 20 -1.51 -4.62 9.60
C LEU A 20 -2.21 -5.98 9.38
N ALA A 21 -1.61 -6.84 8.56
CA ALA A 21 -2.19 -8.09 8.09
C ALA A 21 -1.39 -9.30 8.56
N THR A 22 -2.07 -10.43 8.77
CA THR A 22 -1.42 -11.71 9.08
C THR A 22 -0.94 -12.42 7.81
N SER A 23 0.16 -13.16 7.91
CA SER A 23 0.88 -13.75 6.76
C SER A 23 0.03 -14.71 5.92
N GLY A 24 -0.81 -15.55 6.54
CA GLY A 24 -1.58 -16.59 5.85
C GLY A 24 -2.58 -16.05 4.80
N THR A 25 -3.22 -14.92 5.08
CA THR A 25 -4.15 -14.28 4.13
C THR A 25 -3.40 -13.55 3.02
N MET A 26 -2.20 -13.05 3.32
CA MET A 26 -1.45 -12.20 2.40
C MET A 26 -0.64 -13.00 1.38
N THR A 27 -0.12 -14.20 1.71
CA THR A 27 0.54 -15.07 0.72
C THR A 27 -0.38 -15.34 -0.48
N LYS A 28 -1.65 -15.73 -0.24
CA LYS A 28 -2.64 -15.93 -1.31
C LYS A 28 -2.93 -14.66 -2.12
N ARG A 29 -2.83 -13.48 -1.49
CA ARG A 29 -2.99 -12.19 -2.18
C ARG A 29 -1.78 -11.92 -3.07
N ILE A 30 -0.57 -12.13 -2.58
CA ILE A 30 0.66 -11.99 -3.36
C ILE A 30 0.63 -12.95 -4.56
N ASP A 31 0.29 -14.23 -4.37
CA ASP A 31 0.27 -15.21 -5.46
C ASP A 31 -0.74 -14.82 -6.55
N ARG A 32 -1.86 -14.20 -6.18
CA ARG A 32 -2.83 -13.66 -7.14
C ARG A 32 -2.30 -12.42 -7.86
N LEU A 33 -1.62 -11.52 -7.16
CA LEU A 33 -1.01 -10.33 -7.76
C LEU A 33 0.15 -10.71 -8.70
N GLU A 34 0.92 -11.74 -8.34
CA GLU A 34 2.01 -12.29 -9.16
C GLU A 34 1.47 -12.96 -10.42
N ARG A 35 0.42 -13.79 -10.31
CA ARG A 35 -0.30 -14.34 -11.47
C ARG A 35 -0.88 -13.25 -12.37
N ALA A 36 -1.31 -12.13 -11.80
CA ALA A 36 -1.77 -10.94 -12.54
C ALA A 36 -0.62 -10.08 -13.08
N LYS A 37 0.65 -10.45 -12.85
CA LYS A 37 1.87 -9.73 -13.26
C LYS A 37 1.99 -8.32 -12.67
N LEU A 38 1.34 -8.07 -11.54
CA LEU A 38 1.40 -6.78 -10.83
C LEU A 38 2.56 -6.73 -9.84
N VAL A 39 3.01 -7.88 -9.35
CA VAL A 39 4.20 -8.00 -8.50
C VAL A 39 5.09 -9.13 -9.00
N ALA A 40 6.35 -9.12 -8.57
CA ALA A 40 7.29 -10.21 -8.78
C ALA A 40 7.98 -10.56 -7.45
N ARG A 41 8.31 -11.84 -7.26
CA ARG A 41 9.22 -12.30 -6.21
C ARG A 41 10.65 -12.31 -6.76
N VAL A 42 11.54 -11.56 -6.12
CA VAL A 42 12.97 -11.49 -6.47
C VAL A 42 13.78 -12.00 -5.30
N ALA A 43 14.81 -12.80 -5.54
CA ALA A 43 15.72 -13.24 -4.47
C ALA A 43 16.34 -12.02 -3.76
N ASP A 44 16.46 -12.07 -2.45
CA ASP A 44 17.18 -11.05 -1.71
C ASP A 44 18.68 -11.16 -2.06
N ALA A 45 19.35 -10.03 -2.26
CA ALA A 45 20.75 -9.99 -2.66
C ALA A 45 21.69 -10.47 -1.55
N GLU A 46 21.27 -10.36 -0.29
CA GLU A 46 22.06 -10.73 0.89
C GLU A 46 21.69 -12.12 1.42
N ASP A 47 20.47 -12.59 1.14
CA ASP A 47 19.99 -13.92 1.54
C ASP A 47 19.18 -14.60 0.43
N LEU A 48 19.79 -15.57 -0.26
CA LEU A 48 19.15 -16.34 -1.33
C LEU A 48 17.95 -17.18 -0.86
N ARG A 49 17.78 -17.38 0.46
CA ARG A 49 16.60 -18.04 1.05
C ARG A 49 15.47 -17.05 1.28
N ALA A 50 15.76 -15.75 1.30
CA ALA A 50 14.78 -14.70 1.40
C ALA A 50 14.32 -14.22 0.01
N SER A 51 13.09 -13.73 -0.07
CA SER A 51 12.55 -13.11 -1.26
C SER A 51 12.01 -11.74 -0.93
N ASN A 52 12.13 -10.82 -1.88
CA ASN A 52 11.51 -9.52 -1.88
C ASN A 52 10.31 -9.52 -2.83
N ILE A 53 9.22 -8.90 -2.41
CA ILE A 53 8.09 -8.62 -3.28
C ILE A 53 8.34 -7.26 -3.90
N VAL A 54 8.23 -7.16 -5.22
CA VAL A 54 8.52 -5.93 -5.98
C VAL A 54 7.34 -5.60 -6.88
N LEU A 55 6.91 -4.33 -6.92
CA LEU A 55 5.93 -3.88 -7.91
C LEU A 55 6.53 -3.92 -9.32
N THR A 56 5.81 -4.51 -10.27
CA THR A 56 6.14 -4.35 -11.69
C THR A 56 5.70 -2.97 -12.18
N ALA A 57 6.11 -2.56 -13.38
CA ALA A 57 5.60 -1.33 -13.99
C ALA A 57 4.07 -1.32 -14.11
N ALA A 58 3.47 -2.48 -14.45
CA ALA A 58 2.01 -2.64 -14.47
C ALA A 58 1.40 -2.53 -13.05
N GLY A 59 2.09 -3.08 -12.04
CA GLY A 59 1.72 -2.94 -10.63
C GLY A 59 1.72 -1.50 -10.13
N VAL A 60 2.74 -0.71 -10.50
CA VAL A 60 2.81 0.72 -10.17
C VAL A 60 1.61 1.44 -10.78
N LYS A 61 1.38 1.28 -12.10
CA LYS A 61 0.25 1.90 -12.79
C LYS A 61 -1.11 1.52 -12.19
N ALA A 62 -1.29 0.25 -11.83
CA ALA A 62 -2.52 -0.22 -11.20
C ALA A 62 -2.70 0.35 -9.79
N THR A 63 -1.61 0.50 -9.03
CA THR A 63 -1.63 1.12 -7.71
C THR A 63 -2.04 2.59 -7.82
N ASP A 64 -1.49 3.31 -8.80
CA ASP A 64 -1.76 4.73 -9.00
C ASP A 64 -3.21 5.00 -9.36
N ALA A 65 -3.74 4.25 -10.33
CA ALA A 65 -5.16 4.32 -10.68
C ALA A 65 -6.06 3.92 -9.50
N GLY A 66 -5.60 3.02 -8.62
CA GLY A 66 -6.31 2.67 -7.39
C GLY A 66 -6.35 3.83 -6.39
N MET A 67 -5.21 4.50 -6.18
CA MET A 67 -5.08 5.65 -5.29
C MET A 67 -5.93 6.85 -5.77
N GLU A 68 -5.95 7.11 -7.08
CA GLU A 68 -6.80 8.14 -7.69
C GLU A 68 -8.27 7.88 -7.39
N ARG A 69 -8.78 6.65 -7.63
CA ARG A 69 -10.18 6.31 -7.32
C ARG A 69 -10.52 6.43 -5.84
N ILE A 70 -9.58 6.08 -4.95
CA ILE A 70 -9.79 6.25 -3.51
C ILE A 70 -9.90 7.74 -3.18
N ALA A 71 -9.02 8.58 -3.72
CA ALA A 71 -9.07 10.03 -3.50
C ALA A 71 -10.36 10.65 -4.03
N GLU A 72 -10.81 10.26 -5.22
CA GLU A 72 -12.11 10.67 -5.79
C GLU A 72 -13.27 10.27 -4.88
N GLY A 73 -13.28 9.00 -4.41
CA GLY A 73 -14.33 8.51 -3.52
C GLY A 73 -14.36 9.21 -2.16
N LEU A 74 -13.18 9.51 -1.58
CA LEU A 74 -13.08 10.28 -0.34
C LEU A 74 -13.55 11.72 -0.53
N GLY A 75 -13.20 12.37 -1.65
CA GLY A 75 -13.71 13.69 -2.01
C GLY A 75 -15.24 13.69 -2.11
N ALA A 76 -15.82 12.72 -2.81
CA ALA A 76 -17.28 12.59 -2.91
C ALA A 76 -17.95 12.38 -1.54
N LEU A 77 -17.36 11.56 -0.67
CA LEU A 77 -17.88 11.34 0.69
C LEU A 77 -17.81 12.62 1.53
N ARG A 78 -16.70 13.37 1.43
CA ARG A 78 -16.52 14.65 2.11
C ARG A 78 -17.62 15.65 1.74
N GLU A 79 -17.88 15.80 0.45
CA GLU A 79 -18.96 16.66 -0.05
C GLU A 79 -20.33 16.17 0.45
N ALA A 80 -20.58 14.87 0.44
CA ALA A 80 -21.86 14.29 0.88
C ALA A 80 -22.15 14.52 2.37
N ILE A 81 -21.12 14.57 3.22
CA ILE A 81 -21.26 14.85 4.66
C ILE A 81 -21.13 16.35 4.99
N GLY A 82 -20.86 17.20 3.99
CA GLY A 82 -20.69 18.64 4.18
C GLY A 82 -19.46 19.02 5.01
N MET A 83 -18.41 18.19 5.01
CA MET A 83 -17.20 18.43 5.79
C MET A 83 -16.34 19.52 5.11
N SER A 84 -16.04 20.57 5.86
CA SER A 84 -15.22 21.69 5.41
C SER A 84 -13.75 21.32 5.25
N ASP A 85 -12.99 22.15 4.52
CA ASP A 85 -11.54 21.98 4.35
C ASP A 85 -10.80 22.07 5.71
N GLU A 86 -11.31 22.88 6.64
CA GLU A 86 -10.73 23.05 7.98
C GLU A 86 -10.95 21.79 8.84
N GLU A 87 -12.17 21.24 8.88
CA GLU A 87 -12.48 19.97 9.56
C GLU A 87 -11.69 18.80 8.97
N SER A 88 -11.53 18.76 7.64
CA SER A 88 -10.70 17.76 6.97
C SER A 88 -9.23 17.88 7.38
N GLY A 89 -8.70 19.10 7.46
CA GLY A 89 -7.33 19.36 7.90
C GLY A 89 -7.09 18.92 9.35
N GLU A 90 -8.05 19.17 10.25
CA GLU A 90 -7.99 18.70 11.64
C GLU A 90 -8.01 17.17 11.72
N ALA A 91 -8.92 16.52 10.98
CA ALA A 91 -9.01 15.06 10.92
C ALA A 91 -7.70 14.42 10.42
N ASP A 92 -7.11 14.98 9.37
CA ASP A 92 -5.82 14.53 8.83
C ASP A 92 -4.69 14.71 9.85
N ALA A 93 -4.65 15.81 10.59
CA ALA A 93 -3.66 16.04 11.63
C ALA A 93 -3.78 15.01 12.78
N TYR A 94 -5.01 14.70 13.22
CA TYR A 94 -5.24 13.68 14.24
C TYR A 94 -4.84 12.28 13.74
N LEU A 95 -5.24 11.93 12.52
CA LEU A 95 -4.89 10.65 11.92
C LEU A 95 -3.38 10.50 11.73
N GLY A 96 -2.70 11.55 11.25
CA GLY A 96 -1.24 11.58 11.11
C GLY A 96 -0.53 11.33 12.45
N ARG A 97 -1.01 11.95 13.53
CA ARG A 97 -0.48 11.71 14.89
C ARG A 97 -0.70 10.27 15.35
N ILE A 98 -1.89 9.69 15.13
CA ILE A 98 -2.17 8.28 15.46
C ILE A 98 -1.25 7.35 14.69
N LEU A 99 -1.11 7.56 13.37
CA LEU A 99 -0.30 6.71 12.52
C LEU A 99 1.21 6.83 12.78
N SER A 100 1.68 7.98 13.28
CA SER A 100 3.08 8.15 13.69
C SER A 100 3.46 7.37 14.96
N ALA A 101 2.48 6.89 15.72
CA ALA A 101 2.70 6.07 16.92
C ALA A 101 2.91 4.57 16.61
N PHE A 102 2.82 4.17 15.34
CA PHE A 102 3.02 2.81 14.83
C PHE A 102 4.20 2.75 13.85
#